data_AF-A0A832WKR7-F1
#
_entry.id   AF-A0A832WKR7-F1
#
_cell.length_a   1.000
_cell.length_b   1.000
_cell.length_c   1.000
_cell.angle_alpha   90.00
_cell.angle_beta   90.00
_cell.angle_gamma   90.00
#
_symmetry.space_group_name_H-M   'P 1'
#
loop_
_entity.id
_entity.type
_entity.pdbx_description
1 polymer ?
#
loop_
_entity_poly.entity_id
_entity_poly.type
_entity_poly.pdbx_seq_one_letter_code
_entity_poly.pdbx_strand_id
1 'polypeptide(L)'
;MVVMQSITFVVKKISPIKYVSKGAYIECETDKGKIAIWGSSNNMTNIQKVQNANTPFTLTSDRYVNPSWIQHKYWIPESANIVIK
;
A
#
# COMPACT_ATOMS: atom_id res chain seq x y z
N MET A 1 -8.10 6.83 11.47
CA MET A 1 -8.24 5.64 12.32
C MET A 1 -7.72 4.43 11.56
N VAL A 2 -6.98 3.53 12.22
CA VAL A 2 -6.56 2.26 11.62
C VAL A 2 -7.68 1.25 11.75
N VAL A 3 -8.04 0.60 10.65
CA VAL A 3 -9.05 -0.47 10.58
C VAL A 3 -8.32 -1.80 10.53
N MET A 4 -8.54 -2.65 11.53
CA MET A 4 -7.95 -3.99 11.66
C MET A 4 -8.84 -5.03 10.98
N GLN A 5 -8.96 -4.93 9.65
CA GLN A 5 -9.76 -5.83 8.83
C GLN A 5 -9.03 -6.16 7.53
N SER A 6 -9.10 -7.43 7.14
CA SER A 6 -8.53 -7.87 5.87
C SER A 6 -9.21 -7.21 4.68
N ILE A 7 -8.41 -6.69 3.76
CA ILE A 7 -8.85 -6.11 2.50
C ILE A 7 -7.95 -6.57 1.36
N THR A 8 -8.58 -6.93 0.24
CA THR A 8 -7.90 -7.42 -0.96
C THR A 8 -8.08 -6.45 -2.11
N PHE A 9 -7.04 -6.30 -2.92
CA PHE A 9 -6.97 -5.45 -4.11
C PHE A 9 -6.33 -6.22 -5.27
N VAL A 10 -6.76 -5.93 -6.48
CA VAL A 10 -6.03 -6.28 -7.70
C VAL A 10 -5.19 -5.07 -8.10
N VAL A 11 -3.88 -5.16 -7.91
CA VAL A 11 -2.93 -4.10 -8.25
C VAL A 11 -2.61 -4.19 -9.74
N LYS A 12 -2.89 -3.12 -10.47
CA LYS A 12 -2.71 -3.04 -11.94
C LYS A 12 -1.45 -2.27 -12.34
N LYS A 13 -1.06 -1.29 -11.53
CA LYS A 13 0.11 -0.45 -11.78
C LYS A 13 0.73 0.00 -10.46
N ILE A 14 2.05 0.01 -10.43
CA ILE A 14 2.85 0.53 -9.31
C ILE A 14 3.55 1.82 -9.78
N SER A 15 3.45 2.87 -8.99
CA SER A 15 4.20 4.12 -9.21
C SER A 15 5.57 4.07 -8.53
N PRO A 16 6.55 4.89 -8.98
CA PRO A 16 7.84 5.01 -8.29
C PRO A 16 7.70 5.38 -6.80
N ILE A 17 8.68 5.00 -5.99
CA ILE A 17 8.74 5.41 -4.57
C ILE A 17 8.81 6.92 -4.47
N LYS A 18 7.97 7.48 -3.61
CA LYS A 18 8.00 8.89 -3.20
C LYS A 18 8.56 8.97 -1.79
N TYR A 19 9.69 9.65 -1.64
CA TYR A 19 10.30 9.95 -0.34
C TYR A 19 9.74 11.26 0.22
N VAL A 20 9.43 11.26 1.51
CA VAL A 20 8.93 12.42 2.26
C VAL A 20 9.62 12.51 3.61
N SER A 21 9.47 13.64 4.30
CA SER A 21 10.21 13.90 5.56
C SER A 21 10.01 12.85 6.66
N LYS A 22 8.90 12.11 6.64
CA LYS A 22 8.56 11.10 7.66
C LYS A 22 8.67 9.65 7.17
N GLY A 23 9.17 9.40 5.95
CA GLY A 23 9.26 8.06 5.38
C GLY A 23 9.13 8.05 3.86
N ALA A 24 8.58 6.98 3.33
CA ALA A 24 8.35 6.81 1.92
C ALA A 24 7.00 6.13 1.67
N TYR A 25 6.45 6.34 0.49
CA TYR A 25 5.29 5.60 0.04
C TYR A 25 5.33 5.33 -1.46
N ILE A 26 4.63 4.28 -1.87
CA ILE A 26 4.30 4.02 -3.27
C ILE A 26 2.80 4.16 -3.47
N GLU A 27 2.40 4.60 -4.66
CA GLU A 27 1.00 4.60 -5.07
C GLU A 27 0.75 3.41 -5.98
N CYS A 28 -0.35 2.71 -5.73
CA CYS A 28 -0.80 1.58 -6.54
C CYS A 28 -2.19 1.89 -7.11
N GLU A 29 -2.36 1.72 -8.42
CA GLU A 29 -3.68 1.73 -9.03
C GLU A 29 -4.30 0.35 -8.90
N THR A 30 -5.49 0.30 -8.31
CA THR A 30 -6.20 -0.96 -8.03
C THR A 30 -7.61 -0.95 -8.60
N ASP A 31 -8.27 -2.11 -8.57
CA ASP A 31 -9.70 -2.27 -8.84
C ASP A 31 -10.61 -1.44 -7.91
N LYS A 32 -10.13 -1.07 -6.71
CA LYS A 32 -10.89 -0.28 -5.72
C LYS A 32 -10.47 1.20 -5.68
N GLY A 33 -9.67 1.65 -6.64
CA GLY A 33 -9.11 2.99 -6.72
C GLY A 33 -7.62 3.04 -6.36
N LYS A 34 -7.09 4.25 -6.22
CA LYS A 34 -5.68 4.44 -5.89
C LYS A 34 -5.45 4.19 -4.40
N ILE A 35 -4.51 3.33 -4.06
CA ILE A 35 -4.06 3.11 -2.69
C ILE A 35 -2.62 3.60 -2.50
N ALA A 36 -2.24 3.91 -1.27
CA ALA A 36 -0.86 4.19 -0.90
C ALA A 36 -0.34 3.11 0.06
N ILE A 37 0.90 2.68 -0.12
CA ILE A 37 1.58 1.75 0.79
C ILE A 37 2.73 2.50 1.42
N TRP A 38 2.71 2.62 2.74
CA TRP A 38 3.67 3.39 3.52
C TRP A 38 4.83 2.52 4.02
N GLY A 39 6.01 3.10 4.09
CA GLY A 39 7.19 2.56 4.76
C GLY A 39 7.94 3.67 5.48
N SER A 40 8.41 3.42 6.69
CA SER A 40 9.35 4.33 7.38
C SER A 40 10.80 3.98 7.03
N SER A 41 11.74 4.78 7.52
CA SER A 41 13.16 4.44 7.51
C SER A 41 13.47 3.10 8.17
N ASN A 42 12.63 2.65 9.11
CA ASN A 42 12.85 1.43 9.89
C ASN A 42 12.17 0.19 9.26
N ASN A 43 11.18 0.39 8.39
CA ASN A 43 10.45 -0.71 7.76
C ASN A 43 9.96 -0.34 6.36
N MET A 44 10.69 -0.85 5.36
CA MET A 44 10.39 -0.71 3.93
C MET A 44 9.90 -2.03 3.30
N THR A 45 9.69 -3.08 4.10
CA THR A 45 9.44 -4.44 3.61
C THR A 45 8.21 -4.52 2.71
N ASN A 46 7.13 -3.82 3.07
CA ASN A 46 5.90 -3.83 2.26
C ASN A 46 6.09 -3.14 0.90
N ILE A 47 6.83 -2.03 0.87
CA ILE A 47 7.18 -1.33 -0.38
C ILE A 47 8.04 -2.23 -1.26
N GLN A 48 9.06 -2.86 -0.70
CA GLN A 48 9.95 -3.78 -1.42
C GLN A 48 9.20 -4.99 -1.99
N LYS A 49 8.31 -5.61 -1.19
CA LYS A 49 7.46 -6.72 -1.64
C LYS A 49 6.63 -6.33 -2.87
N VAL A 50 6.03 -5.14 -2.85
CA VAL A 50 5.21 -4.66 -3.96
C VAL A 50 6.06 -4.30 -5.17
N GLN A 51 7.19 -3.62 -5.00
CA GLN A 51 8.05 -3.28 -6.13
C GLN A 51 8.61 -4.50 -6.87
N ASN A 52 8.85 -5.59 -6.15
CA ASN A 52 9.36 -6.83 -6.73
C ASN A 52 8.26 -7.70 -7.36
N ALA A 53 6.98 -7.32 -7.22
CA ALA A 53 5.87 -8.07 -7.79
C ALA A 53 5.62 -7.67 -9.25
N ASN A 54 5.40 -8.67 -10.11
CA ASN A 54 4.99 -8.43 -11.48
C ASN A 54 3.50 -8.06 -11.53
N THR A 55 3.19 -6.91 -12.11
CA THR A 55 1.79 -6.50 -12.30
C THR A 55 1.16 -7.22 -13.49
N PRO A 56 -0.15 -7.56 -13.43
CA PRO A 56 -1.04 -7.41 -12.28
C PRO A 56 -0.86 -8.51 -11.23
N PHE A 57 -1.10 -8.19 -9.95
CA PHE A 57 -1.09 -9.16 -8.86
C PHE A 57 -2.19 -8.86 -7.83
N THR A 58 -2.49 -9.84 -6.98
CA THR A 58 -3.44 -9.67 -5.89
C THR A 58 -2.71 -9.32 -4.60
N LEU A 59 -3.07 -8.21 -3.96
CA LEU A 59 -2.55 -7.79 -2.66
C LEU A 59 -3.64 -7.93 -1.61
N THR A 60 -3.36 -8.66 -0.54
CA THR A 60 -4.22 -8.69 0.66
C THR A 60 -3.47 -8.06 1.82
N SER A 61 -4.09 -7.11 2.50
CA SER A 61 -3.58 -6.48 3.71
C SER A 61 -4.47 -6.85 4.90
N ASP A 62 -3.90 -7.07 6.08
CA ASP A 62 -4.65 -7.33 7.33
C ASP A 62 -5.25 -6.07 7.96
N ARG A 63 -4.77 -4.90 7.57
CA ARG A 63 -5.24 -3.60 8.07
C ARG A 63 -5.07 -2.49 7.04
N TYR A 64 -5.82 -1.42 7.21
CA TYR A 64 -5.72 -0.23 6.37
C TYR A 64 -6.20 1.01 7.13
N VAL A 65 -5.92 2.18 6.58
CA VAL A 65 -6.48 3.46 7.01
C VAL A 65 -7.36 3.97 5.88
N ASN A 66 -8.54 4.50 6.23
CA ASN A 66 -9.34 5.30 5.32
C ASN A 66 -8.95 6.77 5.53
N PRO A 67 -8.08 7.36 4.66
CA PRO A 67 -7.65 8.73 4.83
C PRO A 67 -8.78 9.69 4.48
N SER A 68 -8.84 10.84 5.16
CA SER A 68 -9.78 11.90 4.80
C SER A 68 -9.41 12.64 3.49
N TRP A 69 -8.27 12.31 2.89
CA TRP A 69 -7.78 12.89 1.65
C TRP A 69 -8.31 12.14 0.43
N ILE A 70 -8.95 12.87 -0.48
CA ILE A 70 -9.61 12.33 -1.69
C ILE A 70 -8.65 11.57 -2.64
N GLN A 71 -7.34 11.84 -2.58
CA GLN A 71 -6.38 11.27 -3.54
C GLN A 71 -6.18 9.76 -3.39
N HIS A 72 -6.37 9.20 -2.19
CA HIS A 72 -6.18 7.77 -1.93
C HIS A 72 -7.42 7.17 -1.29
N LYS A 73 -7.90 6.06 -1.83
CA LYS A 73 -9.02 5.33 -1.24
C LYS A 73 -8.61 4.70 0.10
N TYR A 74 -7.41 4.15 0.16
CA TYR A 74 -6.87 3.49 1.34
C TYR A 74 -5.36 3.73 1.49
N TRP A 75 -4.89 3.78 2.73
CA TRP A 75 -3.47 3.72 3.07
C TRP A 75 -3.17 2.41 3.79
N ILE A 76 -2.15 1.70 3.33
CA ILE A 76 -1.63 0.50 3.97
C ILE A 76 -0.42 0.91 4.82
N PRO A 77 -0.51 0.87 6.16
CA PRO A 77 0.61 1.25 7.02
C PRO A 77 1.74 0.23 6.93
N GLU A 78 2.95 0.64 7.29
CA GLU A 78 4.13 -0.24 7.30
C GLU A 78 3.99 -1.46 8.23
N SER A 79 3.17 -1.33 9.27
CA SER A 79 2.87 -2.40 10.24
C SER A 79 1.81 -3.38 9.76
N ALA A 80 1.22 -3.14 8.59
CA ALA A 80 0.31 -4.10 7.97
C ALA A 80 1.07 -5.33 7.50
N ASN A 81 0.51 -6.50 7.73
CA ASN A 81 0.98 -7.70 7.09
C ASN A 81 0.33 -7.82 5.70
N ILE A 82 1.15 -7.74 4.65
CA ILE A 82 0.68 -7.92 3.26
C ILE A 82 1.09 -9.28 2.71
N VAL A 83 0.15 -9.88 1.99
CA VAL A 83 0.34 -11.11 1.20
C VAL A 83 0.08 -10.77 -0.27
N ILE A 84 1.03 -11.11 -1.13
CA ILE A 84 0.94 -10.94 -2.58
C ILE A 84 0.76 -12.33 -3.22
N LYS A 85 -0.17 -12.44 -4.16
CA LYS A 85 -0.47 -13.66 -4.94
C LYS A 85 -0.58 -13.35 -6.42
#